data_AF-A0A7C7Q5L4-F1
#
_entry.id   AF-A0A7C7Q5L4-F1
#
_cell.length_a   1.000
_cell.length_b   1.000
_cell.length_c   1.000
_cell.angle_alpha   90.00
_cell.angle_beta   90.00
_cell.angle_gamma   90.00
#
_symmetry.space_group_name_H-M   'P 1'
#
loop_
_entity.id
_entity.type
_entity.pdbx_description
1 polymer ?
#
loop_
_entity_poly.entity_id
_entity_poly.type
_entity_poly.pdbx_seq_one_letter_code
_entity_poly.pdbx_strand_id
1 'polypeptide(L)'
;MRSDSDLGNYRFGAGVIPVSWVAEQFFCELKLEYMLKLGQAETEEMREGVEVHEEVLEMEEASADELMQLIKSRGDFIASFPLVGSVNNLLLVGVPDAIYFKKGNPIYVIELKTTRGILRIWRDQVIQAMLYGLLLEEMGFNTKELKLLILKLRLDGGISEGDRRSLIDNLIDYAEKNKLQELEERLNRRARVYVIKYSRYEALEAVKWASGYWLMQRDAVSTKKPGKCRACEFSSACPRSLVLPSP
;
A
#
# COMPACT_ATOMS: atom_id res chain seq x y z
N MET A 1 -10.91 29.06 -2.50
CA MET A 1 -11.11 27.82 -1.72
C MET A 1 -12.31 27.11 -2.32
N ARG A 2 -12.21 25.82 -2.66
CA ARG A 2 -13.38 25.02 -3.05
C ARG A 2 -14.24 24.77 -1.80
N SER A 3 -15.55 24.80 -1.94
CA SER A 3 -16.48 24.41 -0.87
C SER A 3 -16.52 22.88 -0.75
N ASP A 4 -16.95 22.37 0.40
CA ASP A 4 -17.13 20.92 0.63
C ASP A 4 -18.06 20.25 -0.42
N SER A 5 -18.87 21.04 -1.13
CA SER A 5 -19.72 20.61 -2.26
C SER A 5 -18.95 20.21 -3.53
N ASP A 6 -17.66 20.52 -3.64
CA ASP A 6 -16.83 20.20 -4.81
C ASP A 6 -15.95 18.95 -4.61
N LEU A 7 -16.03 18.29 -3.44
CA LEU A 7 -15.39 17.00 -3.20
C LEU A 7 -16.09 15.93 -4.04
N GLY A 8 -15.29 15.08 -4.70
CA GLY A 8 -15.81 13.97 -5.49
C GLY A 8 -16.06 14.24 -6.97
N ASN A 9 -15.50 15.32 -7.52
CA ASN A 9 -15.30 15.47 -8.96
C ASN A 9 -13.82 15.64 -9.29
N TYR A 10 -13.09 14.52 -9.23
CA TYR A 10 -11.68 14.45 -9.57
C TYR A 10 -11.49 14.03 -11.03
N ARG A 11 -10.24 14.07 -11.52
CA ARG A 11 -9.87 13.62 -12.86
C ARG A 11 -10.52 12.27 -13.19
N PHE A 12 -11.04 12.15 -14.41
CA PHE A 12 -11.87 11.03 -14.90
C PHE A 12 -13.24 10.87 -14.22
N GLY A 13 -13.74 11.91 -13.55
CA GLY A 13 -15.03 11.87 -12.86
C GLY A 13 -15.01 11.02 -11.58
N ALA A 14 -13.83 10.77 -11.01
CA ALA A 14 -13.69 9.96 -9.81
C ALA A 14 -14.29 10.67 -8.58
N GLY A 15 -15.11 9.93 -7.81
CA GLY A 15 -15.71 10.39 -6.55
C GLY A 15 -14.80 10.26 -5.33
N VAL A 16 -13.88 9.30 -5.38
CA VAL A 16 -12.87 9.02 -4.35
C VAL A 16 -11.56 8.64 -5.02
N ILE A 17 -10.45 8.83 -4.32
CA ILE A 17 -9.12 8.46 -4.81
C ILE A 17 -8.56 7.33 -3.95
N PRO A 18 -8.44 6.10 -4.48
CA PRO A 18 -7.73 5.02 -3.83
C PRO A 18 -6.29 5.38 -3.45
N VAL A 19 -5.85 4.98 -2.26
CA VAL A 19 -4.47 5.12 -1.79
C VAL A 19 -3.49 4.50 -2.79
N SER A 20 -3.83 3.35 -3.36
CA SER A 20 -3.03 2.68 -4.40
C SER A 20 -2.84 3.56 -5.65
N TRP A 21 -3.85 4.35 -6.04
CA TRP A 21 -3.72 5.26 -7.18
C TRP A 21 -2.79 6.43 -6.87
N VAL A 22 -2.82 6.97 -5.65
CA VAL A 22 -1.85 7.99 -5.22
C VAL A 22 -0.43 7.43 -5.23
N ALA A 23 -0.24 6.21 -4.69
CA ALA A 23 1.06 5.53 -4.71
C ALA A 23 1.56 5.28 -6.15
N GLU A 24 0.66 4.90 -7.07
CA GLU A 24 0.98 4.66 -8.48
C GLU A 24 1.51 5.91 -9.21
N GLN A 25 1.11 7.12 -8.78
CA GLN A 25 1.70 8.36 -9.30
C GLN A 25 3.21 8.45 -9.05
N PHE A 26 3.69 7.86 -7.94
CA PHE A 26 5.12 7.78 -7.63
C PHE A 26 5.84 6.70 -8.44
N PHE A 27 5.10 5.75 -9.04
CA PHE A 27 5.61 4.92 -10.11
C PHE A 27 5.71 5.74 -11.41
N CYS A 28 4.57 6.13 -11.99
CA CYS A 28 4.45 6.96 -13.20
C CYS A 28 2.99 7.39 -13.39
N GLU A 29 2.69 8.68 -13.49
CA GLU A 29 1.31 9.14 -13.67
C GLU A 29 0.73 8.82 -15.06
N LEU A 30 1.57 8.70 -16.08
CA LEU A 30 1.11 8.20 -17.38
C LEU A 30 0.71 6.73 -17.30
N LYS A 31 1.39 5.90 -16.51
CA LYS A 31 0.94 4.50 -16.31
C LYS A 31 -0.45 4.50 -15.67
N LEU A 32 -0.63 5.26 -14.59
CA LEU A 32 -1.92 5.41 -13.93
C LEU A 32 -3.00 5.91 -14.90
N GLU A 33 -2.71 6.92 -15.70
CA GLU A 33 -3.66 7.46 -16.67
C GLU A 33 -4.09 6.41 -17.71
N TYR A 34 -3.15 5.61 -18.22
CA TYR A 34 -3.47 4.52 -19.14
C TYR A 34 -4.28 3.43 -18.46
N MET A 35 -3.94 3.04 -17.23
CA MET A 35 -4.71 2.09 -16.44
C MET A 35 -6.16 2.53 -16.25
N LEU A 36 -6.40 3.81 -15.95
CA LEU A 36 -7.74 4.35 -15.76
C LEU A 36 -8.54 4.45 -17.07
N LYS A 37 -7.87 4.66 -18.20
CA LYS A 37 -8.49 4.79 -19.53
C LYS A 37 -8.74 3.46 -20.22
N LEU A 38 -7.81 2.52 -20.08
CA LEU A 38 -7.77 1.26 -20.84
C LEU A 38 -8.13 0.03 -19.99
N GLY A 39 -8.19 0.20 -18.66
CA GLY A 39 -8.31 -0.89 -17.71
C GLY A 39 -6.95 -1.43 -17.27
N GLN A 40 -6.96 -2.20 -16.18
CA GLN A 40 -5.78 -2.89 -15.67
C GLN A 40 -5.58 -4.20 -16.43
N ALA A 41 -4.38 -4.40 -16.99
CA ALA A 41 -4.01 -5.69 -17.56
C ALA A 41 -3.68 -6.65 -16.41
N GLU A 42 -4.45 -7.72 -16.25
CA GLU A 42 -4.17 -8.76 -15.28
C GLU A 42 -2.98 -9.60 -15.73
N THR A 43 -2.02 -9.86 -14.84
CA THR A 43 -0.86 -10.71 -15.12
C THR A 43 -0.85 -11.93 -14.21
N GLU A 44 -0.14 -12.98 -14.63
CA GLU A 44 0.05 -14.19 -13.81
C GLU A 44 0.68 -13.86 -12.44
N GLU A 45 1.67 -12.96 -12.40
CA GLU A 45 2.28 -12.51 -11.13
C GLU A 45 1.28 -11.79 -10.22
N MET A 46 0.31 -11.06 -10.77
CA MET A 46 -0.77 -10.46 -9.98
C MET A 46 -1.69 -11.54 -9.38
N ARG A 47 -2.06 -12.56 -10.15
CA ARG A 47 -2.90 -13.67 -9.67
C ARG A 47 -2.24 -14.45 -8.54
N GLU A 48 -1.00 -14.89 -8.75
CA GLU A 48 -0.23 -15.58 -7.70
C GLU A 48 -0.04 -14.70 -6.46
N GLY A 49 0.11 -13.38 -6.66
CA GLY A 49 0.19 -12.42 -5.57
C GLY A 49 -1.09 -12.36 -4.75
N VAL A 50 -2.25 -12.34 -5.40
CA VAL A 50 -3.57 -12.33 -4.74
C VAL A 50 -3.78 -13.61 -3.93
N GLU A 51 -3.50 -14.78 -4.51
CA GLU A 51 -3.64 -16.06 -3.79
C GLU A 51 -2.80 -16.11 -2.51
N VAL A 52 -1.55 -15.63 -2.59
CA VAL A 52 -0.68 -15.55 -1.41
C VAL A 52 -1.17 -14.52 -0.39
N HIS A 53 -1.73 -13.39 -0.84
CA HIS A 53 -2.32 -12.41 0.06
C HIS A 53 -3.52 -12.99 0.82
N GLU A 54 -4.45 -13.65 0.12
CA GLU A 54 -5.64 -14.25 0.73
C GLU A 54 -5.26 -15.32 1.77
N GLU A 55 -4.27 -16.17 1.46
CA GLU A 55 -3.80 -17.21 2.39
C GLU A 55 -3.12 -16.63 3.65
N VAL A 56 -2.37 -15.52 3.51
CA VAL A 56 -1.61 -14.90 4.60
C VAL A 56 -2.46 -13.95 5.44
N LEU A 57 -3.48 -13.33 4.84
CA LEU A 57 -4.29 -12.26 5.42
C LEU A 57 -5.74 -12.68 5.66
N GLU A 58 -6.01 -13.98 5.74
CA GLU A 58 -7.33 -14.49 6.08
C GLU A 58 -7.75 -13.93 7.45
N MET A 59 -8.88 -13.23 7.49
CA MET A 59 -9.44 -12.62 8.70
C MET A 59 -10.93 -12.94 8.80
N GLU A 60 -11.43 -13.02 10.04
CA GLU A 60 -12.86 -13.13 10.29
C GLU A 60 -13.56 -11.79 10.03
N GLU A 61 -14.70 -11.84 9.33
CA GLU A 61 -15.53 -10.66 9.13
C GLU A 61 -16.17 -10.20 10.44
N ALA A 62 -16.19 -8.89 10.65
CA ALA A 62 -16.84 -8.25 11.79
C ALA A 62 -17.55 -6.97 11.34
N SER A 63 -18.64 -6.61 12.02
CA SER A 63 -19.25 -5.29 11.83
C SER A 63 -18.32 -4.18 12.32
N ALA A 64 -18.53 -2.95 11.84
CA ALA A 64 -17.73 -1.80 12.27
C ALA A 64 -17.78 -1.58 13.80
N ASP A 65 -18.94 -1.79 14.42
CA ASP A 65 -19.10 -1.62 15.87
C ASP A 65 -18.36 -2.72 16.65
N GLU A 66 -18.47 -3.97 16.22
CA GLU A 66 -17.73 -5.09 16.81
C GLU A 66 -16.22 -4.89 16.67
N LEU A 67 -15.75 -4.49 15.49
CA LEU A 67 -14.35 -4.19 15.23
C LEU A 67 -13.82 -3.13 16.19
N MET A 68 -14.53 -2.01 16.34
CA MET A 68 -14.13 -0.93 17.25
C MET A 68 -14.16 -1.37 18.71
N GLN A 69 -15.09 -2.24 19.10
CA GLN A 69 -15.10 -2.83 20.45
C GLN A 69 -13.90 -3.76 20.65
N LEU A 70 -13.53 -4.59 19.67
CA LEU A 70 -12.38 -5.49 19.74
C LEU A 70 -11.06 -4.73 19.85
N ILE A 71 -10.87 -3.68 19.04
CA ILE A 71 -9.68 -2.80 19.10
C ILE A 71 -9.53 -2.20 20.50
N LYS A 72 -10.64 -1.77 21.13
CA LYS A 72 -10.61 -1.13 22.46
C LYS A 72 -10.46 -2.12 23.61
N SER A 73 -11.06 -3.31 23.48
CA SER A 73 -11.19 -4.28 24.57
C SER A 73 -10.06 -5.29 24.64
N ARG A 74 -9.41 -5.60 23.50
CA ARG A 74 -8.29 -6.53 23.44
C ARG A 74 -6.96 -5.83 23.69
N GLY A 75 -6.05 -6.54 24.36
CA GLY A 75 -4.67 -6.09 24.56
C GLY A 75 -3.92 -6.02 23.23
N ASP A 76 -3.93 -7.10 22.46
CA ASP A 76 -3.28 -7.22 21.16
C ASP A 76 -4.33 -7.66 20.14
N PHE A 77 -4.40 -7.01 18.99
CA PHE A 77 -5.43 -7.29 17.98
C PHE A 77 -4.96 -6.92 16.57
N ILE A 78 -5.30 -7.75 15.59
CA ILE A 78 -4.98 -7.52 14.18
C ILE A 78 -6.30 -7.32 13.42
N ALA A 79 -6.34 -6.34 12.54
CA ALA A 79 -7.50 -6.09 11.70
C ALA A 79 -7.11 -5.51 10.34
N SER A 80 -7.96 -5.72 9.34
CA SER A 80 -7.94 -5.03 8.06
C SER A 80 -9.33 -4.45 7.82
N PHE A 81 -9.41 -3.16 7.50
CA PHE A 81 -10.68 -2.48 7.27
C PHE A 81 -10.48 -1.23 6.40
N PRO A 82 -11.55 -0.76 5.70
CA PRO A 82 -11.48 0.47 4.93
C PRO A 82 -11.13 1.68 5.78
N LEU A 83 -10.07 2.38 5.37
CA LEU A 83 -9.68 3.67 5.88
C LEU A 83 -10.16 4.77 4.94
N VAL A 84 -10.64 5.87 5.51
CA VAL A 84 -11.18 7.01 4.76
C VAL A 84 -10.77 8.32 5.40
N GLY A 85 -10.43 9.31 4.58
CA GLY A 85 -10.08 10.65 5.06
C GLY A 85 -10.04 11.69 3.96
N SER A 86 -10.36 12.94 4.31
CA SER A 86 -10.24 14.08 3.40
C SER A 86 -8.90 14.76 3.63
N VAL A 87 -7.99 14.68 2.65
CA VAL A 87 -6.64 15.25 2.74
C VAL A 87 -6.37 16.10 1.51
N ASN A 88 -6.06 17.38 1.74
CA ASN A 88 -5.70 18.34 0.69
C ASN A 88 -6.72 18.37 -0.47
N ASN A 89 -8.01 18.42 -0.11
CA ASN A 89 -9.17 18.39 -1.02
C ASN A 89 -9.31 17.11 -1.86
N LEU A 90 -8.68 16.00 -1.44
CA LEU A 90 -8.94 14.68 -1.98
C LEU A 90 -9.62 13.82 -0.92
N LEU A 91 -10.71 13.15 -1.31
CA LEU A 91 -11.31 12.09 -0.50
C LEU A 91 -10.55 10.80 -0.80
N LEU A 92 -9.67 10.41 0.13
CA LEU A 92 -8.80 9.25 0.00
C LEU A 92 -9.45 8.03 0.67
N VAL A 93 -9.35 6.87 0.03
CA VAL A 93 -9.85 5.59 0.55
C VAL A 93 -8.85 4.47 0.33
N GLY A 94 -8.81 3.48 1.21
CA GLY A 94 -8.07 2.24 0.94
C GLY A 94 -8.08 1.27 2.11
N VAL A 95 -7.67 0.03 1.85
CA VAL A 95 -7.64 -1.05 2.82
C VAL A 95 -6.18 -1.50 2.95
N PRO A 96 -5.52 -1.32 4.11
CA PRO A 96 -4.20 -1.90 4.34
C PRO A 96 -4.31 -3.43 4.45
N ASP A 97 -3.22 -4.13 4.14
CA ASP A 97 -3.20 -5.59 4.27
C ASP A 97 -3.48 -6.03 5.71
N ALA A 98 -2.85 -5.39 6.70
CA ALA A 98 -3.20 -5.55 8.11
C ALA A 98 -2.78 -4.33 8.96
N ILE A 99 -3.45 -4.16 10.10
CA ILE A 99 -3.08 -3.21 11.15
C ILE A 99 -3.01 -3.98 12.46
N TYR A 100 -1.86 -3.90 13.13
CA TYR A 100 -1.70 -4.44 14.48
C TYR A 100 -1.90 -3.32 15.51
N PHE A 101 -2.84 -3.57 16.42
CA PHE A 101 -3.19 -2.73 17.55
C PHE A 101 -2.64 -3.31 18.84
N LYS A 102 -2.12 -2.41 19.69
CA LYS A 102 -1.72 -2.71 21.06
C LYS A 102 -2.39 -1.73 22.01
N LYS A 103 -3.22 -2.24 22.90
CA LYS A 103 -4.03 -1.50 23.87
C LYS A 103 -4.81 -0.36 23.18
N GLY A 104 -5.47 -0.70 22.06
CA GLY A 104 -6.25 0.23 21.25
C GLY A 104 -5.47 1.23 20.39
N ASN A 105 -4.14 1.24 20.41
CA ASN A 105 -3.33 2.12 19.56
C ASN A 105 -2.76 1.33 18.37
N PRO A 106 -2.81 1.85 17.13
CA PRO A 106 -2.15 1.21 16.00
C PRO A 106 -0.62 1.31 16.16
N ILE A 107 0.04 0.16 16.17
CA ILE A 107 1.50 0.04 16.31
C ILE A 107 2.15 -0.25 14.96
N TYR A 108 1.54 -1.13 14.16
CA TYR A 108 2.01 -1.46 12.82
C TYR A 108 0.88 -1.31 11.79
N VAL A 109 1.15 -0.58 10.70
CA VAL A 109 0.51 -0.85 9.40
C VAL A 109 1.41 -1.85 8.68
N ILE A 110 0.84 -2.96 8.23
CA ILE A 110 1.55 -4.05 7.58
C ILE A 110 1.11 -4.10 6.13
N GLU A 111 2.08 -4.17 5.21
CA GLU A 111 1.86 -4.36 3.78
C GLU A 111 2.69 -5.56 3.29
N LEU A 112 2.02 -6.55 2.75
CA LEU A 112 2.63 -7.67 2.02
C LEU A 112 2.79 -7.27 0.55
N LYS A 113 3.94 -7.63 -0.02
CA LYS A 113 4.28 -7.33 -1.41
C LYS A 113 5.08 -8.48 -2.01
N THR A 114 4.41 -9.34 -2.75
CA THR A 114 5.05 -10.45 -3.47
C THR A 114 5.91 -9.95 -4.64
N THR A 115 6.84 -10.79 -5.11
CA THR A 115 7.64 -10.53 -6.32
C THR A 115 8.32 -11.81 -6.82
N ARG A 116 8.54 -11.91 -8.12
CA ARG A 116 9.50 -12.88 -8.70
C ARG A 116 10.94 -12.32 -8.82
N GLY A 117 11.14 -11.05 -8.48
CA GLY A 117 12.39 -10.31 -8.68
C GLY A 117 13.15 -10.00 -7.38
N ILE A 118 13.78 -8.83 -7.38
CA ILE A 118 14.58 -8.37 -6.23
C ILE A 118 13.69 -7.97 -5.05
N LEU A 119 14.12 -8.29 -3.84
CA LEU A 119 13.46 -7.92 -2.57
C LEU A 119 13.64 -6.46 -2.19
N ARG A 120 13.91 -5.57 -3.16
CA ARG A 120 14.09 -4.14 -2.93
C ARG A 120 12.72 -3.47 -2.78
N ILE A 121 12.58 -2.63 -1.76
CA ILE A 121 11.43 -1.75 -1.61
C ILE A 121 11.48 -0.55 -2.58
N TRP A 122 10.32 -0.20 -3.12
CA TRP A 122 10.15 0.95 -4.01
C TRP A 122 9.44 2.11 -3.30
N ARG A 123 9.63 3.34 -3.81
CA ARG A 123 9.10 4.55 -3.17
C ARG A 123 7.58 4.55 -3.14
N ASP A 124 6.94 4.13 -4.21
CA ASP A 124 5.49 3.95 -4.32
C ASP A 124 4.93 3.04 -3.21
N GLN A 125 5.58 1.91 -2.93
CA GLN A 125 5.21 1.01 -1.82
C GLN A 125 5.33 1.69 -0.44
N VAL A 126 6.38 2.48 -0.23
CA VAL A 126 6.52 3.27 1.02
C VAL A 126 5.39 4.28 1.13
N ILE A 127 5.12 5.04 0.07
CA ILE A 127 4.05 6.05 0.06
C ILE A 127 2.69 5.39 0.34
N GLN A 128 2.38 4.25 -0.27
CA GLN A 128 1.14 3.51 0.00
C GLN A 128 0.95 3.28 1.51
N ALA A 129 1.93 2.70 2.19
CA ALA A 129 1.86 2.44 3.63
C ALA A 129 1.80 3.75 4.46
N MET A 130 2.53 4.80 4.06
CA MET A 130 2.49 6.10 4.74
C MET A 130 1.10 6.73 4.67
N LEU A 131 0.41 6.59 3.55
CA LEU A 131 -0.94 7.10 3.37
C LEU A 131 -1.95 6.37 4.24
N TYR A 132 -1.79 5.06 4.47
CA TYR A 132 -2.62 4.37 5.46
C TYR A 132 -2.37 4.89 6.89
N GLY A 133 -1.12 5.17 7.25
CA GLY A 133 -0.81 5.83 8.53
C GLY A 133 -1.47 7.20 8.65
N LEU A 134 -1.48 7.98 7.57
CA LEU A 134 -2.19 9.26 7.53
C LEU A 134 -3.70 9.08 7.70
N LEU A 135 -4.32 8.13 7.00
CA LEU A 135 -5.76 7.88 7.11
C LEU A 135 -6.17 7.40 8.50
N LEU A 136 -5.35 6.57 9.15
CA LEU A 136 -5.58 6.20 10.56
C LEU A 136 -5.61 7.45 11.46
N GLU A 137 -4.69 8.38 11.24
CA GLU A 137 -4.64 9.63 12.01
C GLU A 137 -5.86 10.52 11.72
N GLU A 138 -6.29 10.63 10.45
CA GLU A 138 -7.51 11.37 10.08
C GLU A 138 -8.78 10.73 10.65
N MET A 139 -8.80 9.40 10.84
CA MET A 139 -9.86 8.69 11.54
C MET A 139 -9.80 8.82 13.08
N GLY A 140 -8.81 9.55 13.61
CA GLY A 140 -8.70 9.87 15.03
C GLY A 140 -7.88 8.87 15.85
N PHE A 141 -7.18 7.92 15.23
CA PHE A 141 -6.27 7.03 15.95
C PHE A 141 -4.98 7.76 16.37
N ASN A 142 -4.45 7.38 17.53
CA ASN A 142 -3.15 7.88 17.99
C ASN A 142 -2.01 7.13 17.27
N THR A 143 -1.38 7.81 16.31
CA THR A 143 -0.31 7.26 15.46
C THR A 143 1.11 7.63 15.91
N LYS A 144 1.29 8.15 17.13
CA LYS A 144 2.59 8.63 17.64
C LYS A 144 3.70 7.57 17.59
N GLU A 145 3.33 6.31 17.86
CA GLU A 145 4.27 5.17 17.88
C GLU A 145 4.20 4.32 16.61
N LEU A 146 3.39 4.74 15.63
CA LEU A 146 3.11 3.96 14.43
C LEU A 146 4.39 3.73 13.61
N LYS A 147 4.60 2.46 13.25
CA LYS A 147 5.59 2.02 12.29
C LYS A 147 4.89 1.34 11.11
N LEU A 148 5.55 1.34 9.97
CA LEU A 148 5.09 0.70 8.75
C LEU A 148 5.99 -0.51 8.52
N LEU A 149 5.41 -1.70 8.49
CA LEU A 149 6.09 -2.96 8.19
C LEU A 149 5.75 -3.35 6.76
N ILE A 150 6.73 -3.27 5.86
CA ILE A 150 6.55 -3.68 4.47
C ILE A 150 7.33 -4.96 4.25
N LEU A 151 6.60 -6.06 4.07
CA LEU A 151 7.13 -7.39 3.85
C LEU A 151 7.21 -7.68 2.34
N LYS A 152 8.43 -7.75 1.80
CA LYS A 152 8.68 -8.24 0.45
C LYS A 152 8.86 -9.75 0.48
N LEU A 153 8.08 -10.48 -0.32
CA LEU A 153 8.10 -11.94 -0.37
C LEU A 153 8.42 -12.45 -1.78
N ARG A 154 9.35 -13.39 -1.91
CA ARG A 154 9.62 -14.08 -3.18
C ARG A 154 8.63 -15.21 -3.43
N LEU A 155 8.04 -15.25 -4.63
CA LEU A 155 7.12 -16.31 -5.04
C LEU A 155 7.83 -17.59 -5.52
N ASP A 156 9.10 -17.49 -5.93
CA ASP A 156 9.85 -18.55 -6.62
C ASP A 156 10.46 -19.63 -5.71
N GLY A 157 9.77 -20.02 -4.64
CA GLY A 157 10.04 -21.34 -4.06
C GLY A 157 9.56 -21.59 -2.66
N GLY A 158 8.26 -21.89 -2.56
CA GLY A 158 7.76 -22.80 -1.54
C GLY A 158 8.08 -22.35 -0.12
N ILE A 159 7.56 -21.19 0.27
CA ILE A 159 7.28 -20.97 1.70
C ILE A 159 6.19 -21.96 2.06
N SER A 160 6.40 -22.71 3.14
CA SER A 160 5.45 -23.72 3.59
C SER A 160 4.10 -23.06 3.91
N GLU A 161 3.00 -23.76 3.68
CA GLU A 161 1.65 -23.29 4.00
C GLU A 161 1.54 -22.87 5.49
N GLY A 162 2.17 -23.63 6.39
CA GLY A 162 2.22 -23.28 7.82
C GLY A 162 2.97 -21.98 8.11
N ASP A 163 4.07 -21.71 7.40
CA ASP A 163 4.79 -20.44 7.53
C ASP A 163 3.99 -19.27 6.92
N ARG A 164 3.18 -19.50 5.87
CA ARG A 164 2.30 -18.48 5.28
C ARG A 164 1.18 -18.08 6.22
N ARG A 165 0.43 -19.05 6.76
CA ARG A 165 -0.67 -18.80 7.70
C ARG A 165 -0.24 -18.10 8.99
N SER A 166 0.99 -18.35 9.45
CA SER A 166 1.54 -17.71 10.65
C SER A 166 2.43 -16.49 10.36
N LEU A 167 2.50 -16.04 9.09
CA LEU A 167 3.49 -15.06 8.66
C LEU A 167 3.30 -13.71 9.34
N ILE A 168 2.06 -13.23 9.46
CA ILE A 168 1.75 -11.94 10.09
C ILE A 168 2.01 -11.99 11.60
N ASP A 169 1.58 -13.06 12.27
CA ASP A 169 1.84 -13.22 13.71
C ASP A 169 3.34 -13.30 14.01
N ASN A 170 4.09 -14.07 13.22
CA ASN A 170 5.55 -14.14 13.32
C ASN A 170 6.19 -12.78 13.01
N LEU A 171 5.70 -12.06 12.00
CA LEU A 171 6.20 -10.73 11.67
C LEU A 171 6.05 -9.77 12.87
N ILE A 172 4.90 -9.77 13.53
CA ILE A 172 4.63 -8.93 14.70
C ILE A 172 5.51 -9.36 15.88
N ASP A 173 5.55 -10.66 16.21
CA ASP A 173 6.34 -11.18 17.33
C ASP A 173 7.84 -10.86 17.18
N TYR A 174 8.40 -11.07 16.00
CA TYR A 174 9.79 -10.75 15.71
C TYR A 174 10.05 -9.24 15.63
N ALA A 175 9.08 -8.44 15.18
CA ALA A 175 9.18 -6.98 15.20
C ALA A 175 9.26 -6.43 16.64
N GLU A 176 8.37 -6.91 17.53
CA GLU A 176 8.33 -6.51 18.93
C GLU A 176 9.62 -6.88 19.68
N LYS A 177 10.23 -8.02 19.32
CA LYS A 177 11.49 -8.48 19.91
C LYS A 177 12.73 -7.87 19.23
N ASN A 178 12.56 -7.04 18.21
CA ASN A 178 13.65 -6.48 17.39
C ASN A 178 14.54 -7.56 16.74
N LYS A 179 13.92 -8.65 16.27
CA LYS A 179 14.54 -9.86 15.73
C LYS A 179 14.23 -10.11 14.25
N LEU A 180 13.78 -9.10 13.50
CA LEU A 180 13.33 -9.29 12.11
C LEU A 180 14.35 -9.96 11.18
N GLN A 181 15.65 -9.81 11.44
CA GLN A 181 16.70 -10.53 10.71
C GLN A 181 16.60 -12.06 10.91
N GLU A 182 16.27 -12.51 12.12
CA GLU A 182 16.06 -13.95 12.41
C GLU A 182 14.84 -14.49 11.65
N LEU A 183 13.79 -13.68 11.46
CA LEU A 183 12.64 -14.04 10.63
C LEU A 183 13.03 -14.16 9.14
N GLU A 184 13.81 -13.19 8.62
CA GLU A 184 14.33 -13.26 7.25
C GLU A 184 15.20 -14.50 7.01
N GLU A 185 16.02 -14.87 7.99
CA GLU A 185 16.86 -16.08 7.96
C GLU A 185 16.01 -17.36 8.01
N ARG A 186 15.00 -17.41 8.89
CA ARG A 186 14.04 -18.53 8.95
C ARG A 186 13.31 -18.73 7.62
N LEU A 187 12.98 -17.65 6.93
CA LEU A 187 12.38 -17.68 5.59
C LEU A 187 13.43 -17.89 4.48
N ASN A 188 14.63 -18.36 4.82
CA ASN A 188 15.74 -18.63 3.93
C ASN A 188 16.07 -17.45 2.99
N ARG A 189 15.98 -16.23 3.53
CA ARG A 189 16.20 -14.95 2.81
C ARG A 189 15.30 -14.76 1.58
N ARG A 190 14.17 -15.47 1.52
CA ARG A 190 13.10 -15.28 0.53
C ARG A 190 12.16 -14.13 0.89
N ALA A 191 12.27 -13.65 2.13
CA ALA A 191 11.57 -12.48 2.60
C ALA A 191 12.55 -11.36 2.96
N ARG A 192 12.07 -10.12 2.87
CA ARG A 192 12.74 -8.96 3.46
C ARG A 192 11.72 -8.04 4.11
N VAL A 193 11.99 -7.64 5.34
CA VAL A 193 11.12 -6.74 6.11
C VAL A 193 11.73 -5.35 6.15
N TYR A 194 10.93 -4.36 5.81
CA TYR A 194 11.28 -2.96 5.93
C TYR A 194 10.47 -2.33 7.07
N VAL A 195 11.17 -1.77 8.06
CA VAL A 195 10.56 -1.02 9.16
C VAL A 195 10.76 0.46 8.91
N ILE A 196 9.67 1.19 8.76
CA ILE A 196 9.68 2.63 8.48
C ILE A 196 8.91 3.34 9.58
N LYS A 197 9.46 4.42 10.13
CA LYS A 197 8.72 5.25 11.08
C LYS A 197 7.68 6.07 10.31
N TYR A 198 6.43 6.05 10.75
CA TYR A 198 5.40 6.90 10.15
C TYR A 198 5.76 8.38 10.31
N SER A 199 5.52 9.17 9.25
CA SER A 199 5.74 10.60 9.20
C SER A 199 4.56 11.27 8.52
N ARG A 200 3.73 11.96 9.32
CA ARG A 200 2.61 12.77 8.81
C ARG A 200 3.07 13.77 7.75
N TYR A 201 4.21 14.42 7.98
CA TYR A 201 4.76 15.42 7.07
C TYR A 201 5.04 14.85 5.67
N GLU A 202 5.72 13.71 5.60
CA GLU A 202 6.04 13.06 4.32
C GLU A 202 4.78 12.56 3.60
N ALA A 203 3.81 12.02 4.35
CA ALA A 203 2.53 11.60 3.80
C ALA A 203 1.75 12.80 3.21
N LEU A 204 1.67 13.92 3.94
CA LEU A 204 1.00 15.14 3.48
C LEU A 204 1.67 15.74 2.24
N GLU A 205 3.01 15.81 2.21
CA GLU A 205 3.72 16.30 1.03
C GLU A 205 3.50 15.39 -0.19
N ALA A 206 3.38 14.08 0.02
CA ALA A 206 3.02 13.14 -1.04
C ALA A 206 1.61 13.42 -1.61
N VAL A 207 0.60 13.56 -0.74
CA VAL A 207 -0.78 13.89 -1.17
C VAL A 207 -0.83 15.26 -1.85
N LYS A 208 -0.12 16.24 -1.32
CA LYS A 208 -0.08 17.60 -1.88
C LYS A 208 0.45 17.59 -3.30
N TRP A 209 1.57 16.92 -3.55
CA TRP A 209 2.11 16.77 -4.90
C TRP A 209 1.15 16.02 -5.84
N ALA A 210 0.56 14.94 -5.34
CA ALA A 210 -0.39 14.11 -6.08
C ALA A 210 -1.68 14.85 -6.46
N SER A 211 -2.15 15.75 -5.59
CA SER A 211 -3.41 16.47 -5.76
C SER A 211 -3.48 17.31 -7.03
N GLY A 212 -2.36 17.89 -7.48
CA GLY A 212 -2.35 18.70 -8.70
C GLY A 212 -2.81 17.91 -9.93
N TYR A 213 -2.51 16.60 -9.98
CA TYR A 213 -2.98 15.72 -11.04
C TYR A 213 -4.51 15.50 -10.95
N TRP A 214 -5.00 15.11 -9.78
CA TRP A 214 -6.42 14.78 -9.54
C TRP A 214 -7.35 15.98 -9.63
N LEU A 215 -6.88 17.14 -9.19
CA LEU A 215 -7.60 18.41 -9.25
C LEU A 215 -7.45 19.11 -10.62
N MET A 216 -6.85 18.43 -11.60
CA MET A 216 -6.66 18.94 -12.97
C MET A 216 -5.88 20.27 -13.04
N GLN A 217 -4.99 20.50 -12.07
CA GLN A 217 -4.13 21.69 -11.99
C GLN A 217 -2.85 21.52 -12.81
N ARG A 218 -2.52 20.28 -13.19
CA ARG A 218 -1.40 19.94 -14.07
C ARG A 218 -1.68 18.64 -14.83
N ASP A 219 -0.94 18.45 -15.91
CA ASP A 219 -0.93 17.21 -16.68
C ASP A 219 -0.15 16.09 -15.96
N ALA A 220 -0.34 14.87 -16.47
CA ALA A 220 0.38 13.68 -16.04
C ALA A 220 1.89 13.79 -16.34
N VAL A 221 2.70 13.42 -15.35
CA VAL A 221 4.16 13.38 -15.42
C VAL A 221 4.63 11.96 -15.70
N SER A 222 5.45 11.80 -16.74
CA SER A 222 6.10 10.52 -17.05
C SER A 222 7.28 10.25 -16.13
N THR A 223 7.56 8.97 -15.89
CA THR A 223 8.82 8.57 -15.25
C THR A 223 10.04 8.96 -16.10
N LYS A 224 11.15 9.26 -15.42
CA LYS A 224 12.48 9.46 -16.05
C LYS A 224 13.37 8.22 -15.95
N LYS A 225 12.85 7.09 -15.47
CA LYS A 225 13.62 5.87 -15.20
C LYS A 225 13.29 4.80 -16.25
N PRO A 226 14.23 4.43 -17.14
CA PRO A 226 14.00 3.40 -18.16
C PRO A 226 13.60 2.04 -17.58
N GLY A 227 14.12 1.68 -16.41
CA GLY A 227 13.75 0.43 -15.73
C GLY A 227 12.25 0.36 -15.38
N LYS A 228 11.62 1.49 -15.06
CA LYS A 228 10.16 1.55 -14.84
C LYS A 228 9.40 1.39 -16.14
N CYS A 229 9.89 1.95 -17.25
CA CYS A 229 9.29 1.74 -18.56
C CYS A 229 9.38 0.26 -18.98
N ARG A 230 10.49 -0.43 -18.75
CA ARG A 230 10.61 -1.88 -19.04
C ARG A 230 9.60 -2.73 -18.28
N ALA A 231 9.27 -2.37 -17.06
CA ALA A 231 8.33 -3.11 -16.21
C ALA A 231 6.86 -2.66 -16.41
N CYS A 232 6.60 -1.63 -17.21
CA CYS A 232 5.27 -1.07 -17.41
C CYS A 232 4.51 -1.84 -18.49
N GLU A 233 3.33 -2.34 -18.15
CA GLU A 233 2.41 -3.06 -19.01
C GLU A 233 1.91 -2.22 -20.21
N PHE A 234 1.96 -0.89 -20.10
CA PHE A 234 1.60 0.04 -21.18
C PHE A 234 2.79 0.56 -21.99
N SER A 235 3.99 -0.01 -21.79
CA SER A 235 5.22 0.52 -22.40
C SER A 235 5.24 0.52 -23.93
N SER A 236 4.57 -0.45 -24.57
CA SER A 236 4.43 -0.55 -26.03
C SER A 236 3.50 0.51 -26.62
N ALA A 237 2.48 0.94 -25.87
CA ALA A 237 1.48 1.92 -26.30
C ALA A 237 1.76 3.35 -25.79
N CYS A 238 2.75 3.53 -24.92
CA CYS A 238 3.06 4.81 -24.31
C CYS A 238 4.02 5.62 -25.19
N PRO A 239 3.62 6.80 -25.72
CA PRO A 239 4.46 7.63 -26.58
C PRO A 239 5.66 8.25 -25.83
N ARG A 240 5.65 8.19 -24.49
CA ARG A 240 6.74 8.64 -23.61
C ARG A 240 7.54 7.49 -23.00
N SER A 241 7.38 6.28 -23.54
CA SER A 241 8.20 5.15 -23.13
C SER A 241 9.68 5.42 -23.42
N LEU A 242 10.55 5.11 -22.45
CA LEU A 242 12.01 5.23 -22.57
C LEU A 242 12.65 3.93 -23.09
N VAL A 243 11.82 2.98 -23.53
CA VAL A 243 12.25 1.68 -24.07
C VAL A 243 11.61 1.51 -25.43
N LEU A 244 12.34 0.92 -26.37
CA LEU A 244 11.77 0.57 -27.67
C LEU A 244 10.68 -0.50 -27.45
N PRO A 245 9.61 -0.49 -28.27
CA PRO A 245 8.68 -1.61 -28.31
C PRO A 245 9.48 -2.89 -28.56
N SER A 246 9.33 -3.90 -27.71
CA SER A 246 9.82 -5.23 -28.06
C SER A 246 9.10 -5.67 -29.34
N PRO A 247 9.82 -6.11 -30.39
CA PRO A 247 9.21 -6.59 -31.62
C PRO A 247 8.32 -7.80 -31.38
#